data_AF-A0A0G0LN89-F1
#
_entry.id   AF-A0A0G0LN89-F1
#
_cell.length_a   1.000
_cell.length_b   1.000
_cell.length_c   1.000
_cell.angle_alpha   90.00
_cell.angle_beta   90.00
_cell.angle_gamma   90.00
#
_symmetry.space_group_name_H-M   'P 1'
#
loop_
_entity.id
_entity.type
_entity.pdbx_description
1 polymer ?
#
loop_
_entity_poly.entity_id
_entity_poly.type
_entity_poly.pdbx_seq_one_letter_code
_entity_poly.pdbx_strand_id
1 'polypeptide(L)'
;MTDIPQNKNADLNDVILSEDLTIPGSKKTSDWLTKIFTSPAVSMSLTALLMIFLFGAAFFIAYQKVNKPKIPQNYEDCTKSKGSIIRESYPAVCVTKNKKEFIQVIPEDEQKLLESDISNTTNATTTTPQCLPKFEVPESPELSAEMLYSSECHKQLSKEGCEKVDIYRTSTQNFGEADGSPDCEWQE
;
A
#
# COMPACT_ATOMS: atom_id res chain seq x y z
N MET A 1 61.09 32.42 29.00
CA MET A 1 61.19 31.51 30.16
C MET A 1 59.89 30.77 30.25
N THR A 2 60.00 29.46 30.15
CA THR A 2 58.99 28.41 30.20
C THR A 2 58.04 28.54 31.40
N ASP A 3 56.73 28.37 31.18
CA ASP A 3 56.01 27.15 31.58
C ASP A 3 54.49 27.24 31.30
N ILE A 4 54.00 26.29 30.49
CA ILE A 4 52.66 25.69 30.52
C ILE A 4 52.94 24.28 31.09
N PRO A 5 52.20 23.72 32.08
CA PRO A 5 50.85 23.15 31.87
C PRO A 5 49.96 23.19 33.14
N GLN A 6 48.65 22.91 33.16
CA GLN A 6 47.90 21.69 32.82
C GLN A 6 46.41 22.09 32.79
N ASN A 7 45.67 21.82 31.72
CA ASN A 7 44.81 20.64 31.59
C ASN A 7 43.83 20.41 32.76
N LYS A 8 42.58 20.82 32.56
CA LYS A 8 41.40 20.02 32.90
C LYS A 8 40.38 20.12 31.78
N ASN A 9 40.47 19.19 30.84
CA ASN A 9 39.28 18.69 30.17
C ASN A 9 38.43 17.99 31.24
N ALA A 10 37.26 18.54 31.53
CA ALA A 10 36.16 17.82 32.16
C ALA A 10 34.86 18.41 31.61
N ASP A 11 34.28 17.63 30.71
CA ASP A 11 32.88 17.57 30.31
C ASP A 11 32.14 18.86 29.95
N LEU A 12 32.21 19.12 28.65
CA LEU A 12 31.20 19.81 27.85
C LEU A 12 29.90 18.98 27.77
N ASN A 13 29.28 18.68 28.91
CA ASN A 13 27.95 18.04 29.01
C ASN A 13 27.02 18.68 30.05
N ASP A 14 27.47 19.70 30.80
CA ASP A 14 26.64 20.35 31.84
C ASP A 14 25.78 21.53 31.34
N VAL A 15 25.66 21.74 30.02
CA VAL A 15 24.88 22.87 29.46
C VAL A 15 23.46 22.46 29.00
N ILE A 16 23.07 21.19 29.16
CA ILE A 16 21.70 20.74 28.86
C ILE A 16 21.15 19.88 30.01
N LEU A 17 21.02 20.45 31.21
CA LEU A 17 20.01 19.99 32.18
C LEU A 17 19.76 21.03 33.28
N SER A 18 19.22 22.18 32.90
CA SER A 18 18.52 23.05 33.85
C SER A 18 17.58 23.96 33.07
N GLU A 19 16.68 23.33 32.30
CA GLU A 19 15.39 23.97 32.08
C GLU A 19 14.66 23.88 33.43
N ASP A 20 14.80 24.97 34.15
CA ASP A 20 14.16 25.31 35.40
C ASP A 20 12.64 25.30 35.19
N LEU A 21 12.02 24.12 35.19
CA LEU A 21 10.60 23.93 35.47
C LEU A 21 10.39 24.18 36.97
N THR A 22 10.69 25.39 37.41
CA THR A 22 10.16 25.94 38.65
C THR A 22 8.66 26.08 38.44
N ILE A 23 7.93 25.01 38.78
CA ILE A 23 6.50 25.08 39.06
C ILE A 23 6.37 25.90 40.35
N PRO A 24 5.93 27.17 40.32
CA PRO A 24 5.77 27.95 41.53
C PRO A 24 4.44 27.53 42.14
N GLY A 25 4.45 26.47 42.96
CA GLY A 25 3.21 26.01 43.57
C GLY A 25 3.16 24.61 44.15
N SER A 26 4.26 23.99 44.59
CA SER A 26 4.16 22.77 45.41
C SER A 26 3.84 23.13 46.87
N LYS A 27 2.59 23.53 47.13
CA LYS A 27 2.06 23.63 48.49
C LYS A 27 1.62 22.24 48.95
N LYS A 28 2.43 21.58 49.77
CA LYS A 28 2.00 20.74 50.91
C LYS A 28 0.73 19.88 50.69
N THR A 29 0.67 19.07 49.62
CA THR A 29 -0.44 18.15 49.33
C THR A 29 -0.16 16.68 49.70
N SER A 30 1.02 16.35 50.23
CA SER A 30 1.40 14.96 50.55
C SER A 30 0.80 14.43 51.86
N ASP A 31 0.53 15.30 52.84
CA ASP A 31 0.10 14.87 54.18
C ASP A 31 -1.38 14.47 54.26
N TRP A 32 -2.23 14.93 53.33
CA TRP A 32 -3.64 14.55 53.28
C TRP A 32 -3.84 13.24 52.51
N LEU A 33 -3.06 13.02 51.44
CA LEU A 33 -3.11 11.79 50.65
C LEU A 33 -2.67 10.59 51.50
N THR A 34 -1.54 10.70 52.21
CA THR A 34 -1.04 9.61 53.07
C THR A 34 -2.02 9.24 54.18
N LYS A 35 -2.78 10.20 54.74
CA LYS A 35 -3.86 9.95 55.71
C LYS A 35 -5.08 9.24 55.12
N ILE A 36 -5.37 9.45 53.83
CA ILE A 36 -6.44 8.73 53.13
C ILE A 36 -6.00 7.30 52.80
N PHE A 37 -4.76 7.09 52.36
CA PHE A 37 -4.22 5.77 52.01
C PHE A 37 -3.88 4.86 53.21
N THR A 38 -3.79 5.39 54.43
CA THR A 38 -3.51 4.61 55.66
C THR A 38 -4.76 4.18 56.42
N SER A 39 -5.95 4.56 55.98
CA SER A 39 -7.20 4.09 56.59
C SER A 39 -7.47 2.62 56.22
N PRO A 40 -7.84 1.74 57.18
CA PRO A 40 -8.11 0.32 56.91
C PRO A 40 -9.27 0.10 55.92
N ALA A 41 -10.21 1.05 55.82
CA ALA A 41 -11.29 0.99 54.85
C ALA A 41 -10.81 1.27 53.42
N VAL A 42 -9.85 2.17 53.25
CA VAL A 42 -9.30 2.54 51.93
C VAL A 42 -8.37 1.45 51.42
N SER A 43 -7.59 0.82 52.31
CA SER A 43 -6.75 -0.32 51.92
C SER A 43 -7.59 -1.53 51.50
N MET A 44 -8.70 -1.84 52.19
CA MET A 44 -9.64 -2.89 51.78
C MET A 44 -10.34 -2.58 50.45
N SER A 45 -10.73 -1.32 50.23
CA SER A 45 -11.34 -0.94 48.94
C SER A 45 -10.35 -1.02 47.79
N LEU A 46 -9.08 -0.66 48.02
CA LEU A 46 -8.03 -0.70 47.01
C LEU A 46 -7.68 -2.13 46.61
N THR A 47 -7.58 -3.05 47.58
CA THR A 47 -7.33 -4.47 47.29
C THR A 47 -8.52 -5.11 46.56
N ALA A 48 -9.76 -4.77 46.92
CA ALA A 48 -10.95 -5.23 46.20
C ALA A 48 -10.97 -4.75 44.73
N LEU A 49 -10.68 -3.47 44.50
CA LEU A 49 -10.58 -2.91 43.13
C LEU A 49 -9.47 -3.57 42.32
N LEU A 50 -8.31 -3.80 42.94
CA LEU A 50 -7.19 -4.46 42.28
C LEU A 50 -7.55 -5.89 41.90
N MET A 51 -8.24 -6.64 42.76
CA MET A 51 -8.72 -7.98 42.43
C MET A 51 -9.71 -7.96 41.27
N ILE A 52 -10.71 -7.06 41.29
CA ILE A 52 -11.66 -6.90 40.18
C ILE A 52 -10.93 -6.59 38.87
N PHE A 53 -9.92 -5.72 38.91
CA PHE A 53 -9.13 -5.37 37.74
C PHE A 53 -8.34 -6.58 37.20
N LEU A 54 -7.70 -7.37 38.07
CA LEU A 54 -6.96 -8.57 37.66
C LEU A 54 -7.89 -9.63 37.03
N PHE A 55 -9.06 -9.88 37.63
CA PHE A 55 -10.07 -10.78 37.06
C PHE A 55 -10.61 -10.24 35.73
N GLY A 56 -10.90 -8.94 35.65
CA GLY A 56 -11.36 -8.28 34.42
C GLY A 56 -10.34 -8.37 33.29
N ALA A 57 -9.05 -8.12 33.59
CA ALA A 57 -7.97 -8.22 32.61
C ALA A 57 -7.79 -9.66 32.10
N ALA A 58 -7.81 -10.65 33.00
CA ALA A 58 -7.72 -12.06 32.61
C ALA A 58 -8.90 -12.49 31.72
N PHE A 59 -10.12 -12.10 32.09
CA PHE A 59 -11.33 -12.36 31.29
C PHE A 59 -11.26 -11.68 29.93
N PHE A 60 -10.80 -10.43 29.87
CA PHE A 60 -10.66 -9.68 28.63
C PHE A 60 -9.63 -10.31 27.68
N ILE A 61 -8.49 -10.75 28.19
CA ILE A 61 -7.47 -11.47 27.41
C ILE A 61 -8.04 -12.78 26.85
N ALA A 62 -8.76 -13.55 27.67
CA ALA A 62 -9.43 -14.77 27.23
C ALA A 62 -10.50 -14.49 26.16
N TYR A 63 -11.31 -13.44 26.35
CA TYR A 63 -12.34 -13.02 25.41
C TYR A 63 -11.76 -12.61 24.06
N GLN A 64 -10.64 -11.87 24.05
CA GLN A 64 -9.95 -11.53 22.80
C GLN A 64 -9.40 -12.77 22.08
N LYS A 65 -8.96 -13.80 22.82
CA LYS A 65 -8.45 -15.04 22.22
C LYS A 65 -9.56 -15.84 21.54
N VAL A 66 -10.76 -15.87 22.12
CA VAL A 66 -11.92 -16.62 21.59
C VAL A 66 -12.55 -15.90 20.40
N ASN A 67 -12.59 -14.56 20.42
CA ASN A 67 -13.28 -13.76 19.40
C ASN A 67 -12.38 -13.26 18.27
N LYS A 68 -11.23 -13.90 18.02
CA LYS A 68 -10.43 -13.57 16.83
C LYS A 68 -11.29 -13.83 15.57
N PRO A 69 -11.42 -12.85 14.65
CA PRO A 69 -12.18 -13.08 13.43
C PRO A 69 -11.54 -14.26 12.68
N LYS A 70 -12.34 -15.27 12.37
CA LYS A 70 -11.89 -16.42 11.56
C LYS A 70 -11.43 -15.88 10.21
N ILE A 71 -10.15 -16.08 9.90
CA ILE A 71 -9.59 -15.74 8.59
C ILE A 71 -10.18 -16.76 7.61
N PRO A 72 -10.89 -16.32 6.55
CA PRO A 72 -11.43 -17.24 5.57
C PRO A 72 -10.28 -18.03 4.92
N GLN A 73 -10.49 -19.33 4.71
CA GLN A 73 -9.49 -20.19 4.08
C GLN A 73 -9.76 -20.37 2.59
N ASN A 74 -11.03 -20.23 2.19
CA ASN A 74 -11.49 -20.53 0.83
C ASN A 74 -12.25 -19.34 0.22
N TYR A 75 -12.43 -19.36 -1.11
CA TYR A 75 -13.25 -18.38 -1.83
C TYR A 75 -14.66 -18.27 -1.24
N GLU A 76 -15.30 -19.41 -0.97
CA GLU A 76 -16.66 -19.44 -0.40
C GLU A 76 -16.72 -18.75 0.98
N ASP A 77 -15.72 -18.97 1.83
CA ASP A 77 -15.62 -18.32 3.13
C ASP A 77 -15.34 -16.81 3.00
N CYS A 78 -14.56 -16.43 1.98
CA CYS A 78 -14.26 -15.03 1.69
C CYS A 78 -15.54 -14.27 1.30
N THR A 79 -16.39 -14.84 0.44
CA THR A 79 -17.67 -14.20 0.04
C THR A 79 -18.62 -13.98 1.21
N LYS A 80 -18.56 -14.85 2.23
CA LYS A 80 -19.38 -14.75 3.45
C LYS A 80 -18.75 -13.85 4.52
N SER A 81 -17.48 -13.46 4.37
CA SER A 81 -16.77 -12.64 5.35
C SER A 81 -17.16 -11.16 5.27
N LYS A 82 -17.33 -10.50 6.43
CA LYS A 82 -17.79 -9.10 6.45
C LYS A 82 -16.74 -8.15 5.86
N GLY A 83 -17.11 -7.47 4.78
CA GLY A 83 -16.30 -6.47 4.07
C GLY A 83 -15.20 -7.07 3.20
N SER A 84 -15.44 -8.26 2.66
CA SER A 84 -14.78 -8.70 1.44
C SER A 84 -15.37 -7.98 0.22
N ILE A 85 -14.57 -7.90 -0.84
CA ILE A 85 -14.96 -7.32 -2.14
C ILE A 85 -14.67 -8.38 -3.20
N ILE A 86 -15.63 -8.66 -4.06
CA ILE A 86 -15.46 -9.54 -5.22
C ILE A 86 -15.03 -8.68 -6.40
N ARG A 87 -13.92 -9.02 -7.05
CA ARG A 87 -13.47 -8.39 -8.29
C ARG A 87 -14.15 -9.09 -9.46
N GLU A 88 -14.67 -8.29 -10.39
CA GLU A 88 -15.28 -8.73 -11.65
C GLU A 88 -14.21 -9.15 -12.68
N SER A 89 -13.32 -10.05 -12.27
CA SER A 89 -12.38 -10.73 -13.16
C SER A 89 -12.86 -12.15 -13.41
N TYR A 90 -12.39 -12.78 -14.49
CA TYR A 90 -12.56 -14.21 -14.71
C TYR A 90 -11.18 -14.89 -14.67
N PRO A 91 -10.90 -15.79 -13.70
CA PRO A 91 -11.76 -16.21 -12.58
C PRO A 91 -12.11 -15.08 -11.60
N ALA A 92 -13.25 -15.26 -10.91
CA ALA A 92 -13.66 -14.36 -9.84
C ALA A 92 -12.67 -14.41 -8.68
N VAL A 93 -12.29 -13.23 -8.18
CA VAL A 93 -11.35 -13.08 -7.07
C VAL A 93 -12.04 -12.37 -5.91
N CYS A 94 -12.04 -13.01 -4.75
CA CYS A 94 -12.54 -12.41 -3.51
C CYS A 94 -11.37 -11.86 -2.68
N VAL A 95 -11.42 -10.57 -2.37
CA VAL A 95 -10.42 -9.86 -1.58
C VAL A 95 -10.98 -9.60 -0.18
N THR A 96 -10.27 -10.06 0.84
CA THR A 96 -10.63 -9.82 2.24
C THR A 96 -10.18 -8.44 2.73
N LYS A 97 -10.70 -7.98 3.87
CA LYS A 97 -10.21 -6.76 4.56
C LYS A 97 -8.70 -6.71 4.78
N ASN A 98 -8.06 -7.88 4.92
CA ASN A 98 -6.62 -8.01 5.11
C ASN A 98 -5.84 -8.07 3.78
N LYS A 99 -6.48 -7.71 2.66
CA LYS A 99 -5.94 -7.78 1.30
C LYS A 99 -5.46 -9.18 0.89
N LYS A 100 -5.96 -10.25 1.54
CA LYS A 100 -5.75 -11.62 1.07
C LYS A 100 -6.76 -11.92 -0.02
N GLU A 101 -6.25 -12.46 -1.12
CA GLU A 101 -7.02 -12.81 -2.30
C GLU A 101 -7.29 -14.32 -2.33
N PHE A 102 -8.53 -14.68 -2.68
CA PHE A 102 -8.95 -16.05 -2.88
C PHE A 102 -9.58 -16.14 -4.26
N ILE A 103 -9.10 -17.08 -5.07
CA ILE A 103 -9.56 -17.29 -6.45
C ILE A 103 -10.60 -18.40 -6.44
N GLN A 104 -11.66 -18.25 -7.25
CA GLN A 104 -12.63 -19.32 -7.48
C GLN A 104 -11.94 -20.55 -8.10
N VAL A 105 -12.18 -21.74 -7.53
CA VAL A 105 -11.72 -22.99 -8.14
C VAL A 105 -12.59 -23.26 -9.37
N ILE A 106 -11.98 -23.13 -10.55
CA ILE A 106 -12.57 -23.47 -11.84
C ILE A 106 -12.44 -25.00 -12.05
N PRO A 107 -13.39 -25.69 -12.70
CA PRO A 107 -13.23 -27.10 -13.06
C PRO A 107 -12.11 -27.30 -14.12
N GLU A 108 -11.48 -28.48 -14.15
CA GLU A 108 -10.25 -28.75 -14.92
C GLU A 108 -10.43 -28.61 -16.45
N ASP A 109 -11.63 -28.90 -16.95
CA ASP A 109 -12.01 -28.76 -18.36
C ASP A 109 -12.05 -27.30 -18.81
N GLU A 110 -12.53 -26.39 -17.97
CA GLU A 110 -12.48 -24.95 -18.24
C GLU A 110 -11.06 -24.40 -18.07
N GLN A 111 -10.30 -24.84 -17.05
CA GLN A 111 -8.90 -24.42 -16.86
C GLN A 111 -8.06 -24.67 -18.12
N LYS A 112 -8.27 -25.83 -18.76
CA LYS A 112 -7.56 -26.19 -20.00
C LYS A 112 -7.88 -25.27 -21.18
N LEU A 113 -9.08 -24.70 -21.22
CA LEU A 113 -9.46 -23.70 -22.22
C LEU A 113 -8.74 -22.36 -21.96
N LEU A 114 -8.70 -21.89 -20.70
CA LEU A 114 -7.96 -20.67 -20.35
C LEU A 114 -6.44 -20.82 -20.57
N GLU A 115 -5.88 -21.98 -20.23
CA GLU A 115 -4.45 -22.25 -20.41
C GLU A 115 -4.07 -22.37 -21.88
N SER A 116 -4.98 -22.82 -22.74
CA SER A 116 -4.76 -22.85 -24.19
C SER A 116 -4.65 -21.45 -24.80
N ASP A 117 -5.36 -20.46 -24.25
CA ASP A 117 -5.26 -19.05 -24.67
C ASP A 117 -3.97 -18.38 -24.16
N ILE A 118 -3.52 -18.74 -22.95
CA ILE A 118 -2.28 -18.22 -22.34
C ILE A 118 -1.02 -18.87 -22.93
N SER A 119 -1.08 -20.15 -23.30
CA SER A 119 0.01 -20.88 -23.97
C SER A 119 0.28 -20.33 -25.38
N ASN A 120 -0.74 -19.81 -26.06
CA ASN A 120 -0.55 -19.09 -27.32
C ASN A 120 0.07 -17.69 -27.13
N THR A 121 0.06 -17.15 -25.92
CA THR A 121 0.56 -15.79 -25.63
C THR A 121 1.93 -15.78 -24.94
N THR A 122 2.36 -16.87 -24.29
CA THR A 122 3.57 -16.84 -23.42
C THR A 122 4.77 -17.62 -23.96
N ASN A 123 4.63 -18.34 -25.09
CA ASN A 123 5.76 -18.95 -25.81
C ASN A 123 5.83 -18.55 -27.30
N ALA A 124 5.15 -17.47 -27.66
CA ALA A 124 5.29 -16.84 -28.95
C ALA A 124 6.05 -15.50 -28.79
N THR A 125 7.37 -15.57 -28.64
CA THR A 125 8.24 -14.62 -29.36
C THR A 125 8.17 -14.97 -30.86
N THR A 126 6.95 -15.05 -31.39
CA THR A 126 6.70 -14.91 -32.81
C THR A 126 6.54 -13.41 -32.91
N THR A 127 7.53 -12.72 -33.46
CA THR A 127 7.40 -11.32 -33.85
C THR A 127 6.20 -11.27 -34.78
N THR A 128 5.04 -10.98 -34.19
CA THR A 128 3.80 -10.85 -34.93
C THR A 128 3.92 -9.45 -35.47
N PRO A 129 3.93 -9.28 -36.79
CA PRO A 129 4.35 -8.03 -37.34
C PRO A 129 3.32 -6.97 -36.94
N GLN A 130 3.80 -5.93 -36.24
CA GLN A 130 2.95 -4.98 -35.52
C GLN A 130 3.37 -3.55 -35.83
N CYS A 131 2.39 -2.67 -35.88
CA CYS A 131 2.59 -1.25 -36.12
C CYS A 131 2.67 -0.50 -34.79
N LEU A 132 3.79 0.17 -34.55
CA LEU A 132 4.10 0.86 -33.30
C LEU A 132 4.34 2.36 -33.53
N PRO A 133 3.88 3.25 -32.63
CA PRO A 133 4.17 4.68 -32.73
C PRO A 133 5.66 4.97 -32.50
N LYS A 134 6.21 5.95 -33.23
CA LYS A 134 7.59 6.46 -33.04
C LYS A 134 7.70 7.54 -31.97
N PHE A 135 6.57 8.06 -31.48
CA PHE A 135 6.51 9.07 -30.44
C PHE A 135 6.25 8.44 -29.06
N GLU A 136 6.69 9.12 -28.00
CA GLU A 136 6.48 8.67 -26.62
C GLU A 136 5.01 8.85 -26.21
N VAL A 137 4.38 7.77 -25.73
CA VAL A 137 3.01 7.80 -25.20
C VAL A 137 3.07 7.96 -23.68
N PRO A 138 2.57 9.06 -23.10
CA PRO A 138 2.59 9.25 -21.66
C PRO A 138 1.65 8.28 -20.95
N GLU A 139 2.12 7.67 -19.86
CA GLU A 139 1.27 6.89 -18.95
C GLU A 139 0.50 7.86 -18.03
N SER A 140 -0.65 8.35 -18.51
CA SER A 140 -1.53 9.24 -17.73
C SER A 140 -2.89 8.57 -17.49
N PRO A 141 -3.53 8.79 -16.31
CA PRO A 141 -4.91 8.36 -16.09
C PRO A 141 -5.93 9.12 -16.96
N GLU A 142 -5.54 10.23 -17.59
CA GLU A 142 -6.38 11.00 -18.51
C GLU A 142 -6.13 10.58 -19.96
N LEU A 143 -7.20 10.42 -20.76
CA LEU A 143 -7.09 10.15 -22.19
C LEU A 143 -6.43 11.33 -22.90
N SER A 144 -5.16 11.16 -23.24
CA SER A 144 -4.40 12.17 -23.97
C SER A 144 -4.55 11.97 -25.49
N ALA A 145 -4.24 13.02 -26.25
CA ALA A 145 -4.29 12.96 -27.72
C ALA A 145 -3.31 11.89 -28.25
N GLU A 146 -2.11 11.85 -27.66
CA GLU A 146 -1.04 10.88 -27.92
C GLU A 146 -1.55 9.43 -27.80
N MET A 147 -2.30 9.13 -26.73
CA MET A 147 -2.87 7.80 -26.50
C MET A 147 -3.95 7.44 -27.53
N LEU A 148 -4.75 8.42 -27.95
CA LEU A 148 -5.76 8.19 -28.97
C LEU A 148 -5.10 7.92 -30.33
N TYR A 149 -4.07 8.68 -30.70
CA TYR A 149 -3.38 8.53 -31.96
C TYR A 149 -2.47 7.30 -32.01
N SER A 150 -1.87 6.90 -30.89
CA SER A 150 -1.12 5.63 -30.83
C SER A 150 -2.01 4.42 -31.08
N SER A 151 -3.28 4.48 -30.65
CA SER A 151 -4.26 3.43 -30.97
C SER A 151 -4.48 3.26 -32.47
N GLU A 152 -4.30 4.33 -33.26
CA GLU A 152 -4.46 4.29 -34.72
C GLU A 152 -3.30 3.54 -35.40
N CYS A 153 -2.07 3.67 -34.89
CA CYS A 153 -0.96 2.81 -35.30
C CYS A 153 -1.33 1.34 -35.07
N HIS A 154 -1.78 1.00 -33.86
CA HIS A 154 -2.08 -0.38 -33.48
C HIS A 154 -3.24 -1.02 -34.27
N LYS A 155 -4.13 -0.23 -34.88
CA LYS A 155 -5.22 -0.75 -35.73
C LYS A 155 -4.73 -1.23 -37.10
N GLN A 156 -3.54 -0.82 -37.53
CA GLN A 156 -3.03 -1.17 -38.85
C GLN A 156 -2.51 -2.61 -38.87
N LEU A 157 -3.10 -3.43 -39.74
CA LEU A 157 -2.75 -4.84 -39.91
C LEU A 157 -1.78 -5.08 -41.07
N SER A 158 -1.35 -4.03 -41.76
CA SER A 158 -0.43 -4.11 -42.90
C SER A 158 0.66 -3.05 -42.80
N LYS A 159 1.84 -3.39 -43.32
CA LYS A 159 2.99 -2.47 -43.44
C LYS A 159 2.62 -1.18 -44.19
N GLU A 160 1.91 -1.32 -45.30
CA GLU A 160 1.46 -0.16 -46.10
C GLU A 160 0.48 0.73 -45.33
N GLY A 161 -0.42 0.14 -44.53
CA GLY A 161 -1.33 0.88 -43.67
C GLY A 161 -0.58 1.62 -42.55
N CYS A 162 0.40 0.95 -41.95
CA CYS A 162 1.25 1.51 -40.89
C CYS A 162 2.06 2.72 -41.37
N GLU A 163 2.70 2.61 -42.54
CA GLU A 163 3.53 3.66 -43.13
C GLU A 163 2.71 4.81 -43.74
N LYS A 164 1.38 4.70 -43.78
CA LYS A 164 0.47 5.78 -44.21
C LYS A 164 -0.04 6.64 -43.06
N VAL A 165 0.19 6.23 -41.82
CA VAL A 165 -0.24 7.00 -40.65
C VAL A 165 0.71 8.17 -40.45
N ASP A 166 0.20 9.37 -40.69
CA ASP A 166 0.89 10.67 -40.57
C ASP A 166 -0.10 11.65 -39.92
N ILE A 167 -0.02 11.72 -38.59
CA ILE A 167 -0.91 12.46 -37.71
C ILE A 167 -0.12 13.41 -36.78
N TYR A 168 1.15 13.15 -36.52
CA TYR A 168 2.01 13.87 -35.59
C TYR A 168 3.10 14.64 -36.35
N ARG A 169 3.08 15.96 -36.22
CA ARG A 169 4.13 16.80 -36.78
C ARG A 169 5.30 16.90 -35.80
N THR A 170 6.44 16.29 -36.16
CA THR A 170 7.63 16.26 -35.30
C THR A 170 8.22 17.66 -35.06
N SER A 171 8.13 18.55 -36.06
CA SER A 171 8.70 19.91 -35.97
C SER A 171 7.98 20.84 -34.99
N THR A 172 6.69 20.62 -34.76
CA THR A 172 5.85 21.45 -33.88
C THR A 172 5.37 20.70 -32.64
N GLN A 173 5.66 19.41 -32.53
CA GLN A 173 5.17 18.51 -31.47
C GLN A 173 3.65 18.57 -31.30
N ASN A 174 2.92 18.61 -32.43
CA ASN A 174 1.46 18.72 -32.43
C ASN A 174 0.83 17.57 -33.20
N PHE A 175 -0.30 17.10 -32.69
CA PHE A 175 -1.12 16.10 -33.37
C PHE A 175 -2.23 16.76 -34.19
N GLY A 176 -2.59 16.13 -35.31
CA GLY A 176 -3.66 16.57 -36.21
C GLY A 176 -3.18 17.32 -37.46
N GLU A 177 -1.88 17.52 -37.63
CA GLU A 177 -1.28 18.08 -38.85
C GLU A 177 -0.29 17.09 -39.45
N ALA A 178 -0.60 16.56 -40.63
CA ALA A 178 0.31 15.72 -41.39
C ALA A 178 1.58 16.51 -41.78
N ASP A 179 2.75 15.88 -41.67
CA ASP A 179 4.04 16.46 -42.03
C ASP A 179 4.77 15.75 -43.19
N GLY A 180 4.13 14.71 -43.74
CA GLY A 180 4.64 13.88 -44.82
C GLY A 180 5.53 12.74 -44.35
N SER A 181 5.72 12.58 -43.03
CA SER A 181 6.54 11.53 -42.44
C SER A 181 5.65 10.49 -41.74
N PRO A 182 5.93 9.18 -41.89
CA PRO A 182 5.19 8.16 -41.17
C PRO A 182 5.51 8.17 -39.68
N ASP A 183 4.47 8.31 -38.86
CA ASP A 183 4.57 8.35 -37.39
C ASP A 183 4.59 6.97 -36.75
N CYS A 184 4.18 5.96 -37.49
CA CYS A 184 4.24 4.59 -37.04
C CYS A 184 5.37 3.85 -37.76
N GLU A 185 5.90 2.83 -37.11
CA GLU A 185 6.92 1.93 -37.62
C GLU A 185 6.39 0.50 -37.59
N TRP A 186 6.57 -0.20 -38.70
CA TRP A 186 6.25 -1.62 -38.81
C TRP A 186 7.41 -2.45 -38.26
N GLN A 187 7.18 -3.20 -37.19
CA GLN A 187 8.14 -4.16 -36.66
C GLN A 187 7.77 -5.57 -37.16
N GLU A 188 8.73 -6.27 -37.77
CA GLU A 188 8.61 -7.64 -38.29
C GLU A 188 9.09 -8.70 -37.30
#